data_AF-A0A9P6M152-F1
#
_entry.id   AF-A0A9P6M152-F1
#
_cell.length_a   1.000
_cell.length_b   1.000
_cell.length_c   1.000
_cell.angle_alpha   90.00
_cell.angle_beta   90.00
_cell.angle_gamma   90.00
#
_symmetry.space_group_name_H-M   'P 1'
#
loop_
_entity.id
_entity.type
_entity.pdbx_description
1 polymer ?
#
loop_
_entity_poly.entity_id
_entity_poly.type
_entity_poly.pdbx_seq_one_letter_code
_entity_poly.pdbx_strand_id
1 'polypeptide(L)'
;MSAHLRQVFRDCQEQKRPAFVAFITAGYPHPSETVDIMLALERGGVDIIELGIPFTDPLADGPTIQESSQIALEHKVDIPMCLNMVKEARAKGFKAPVIFMGYYNPIRCYGEERAVKDCKEAGVNGFIVVELPPEESAIFRGYCSDHGLSYVPLIAPSTSDARIGHLAKVADSFIYVLSKLGVTGASSTVNVELPNLVSRIRRHTDLPLAVGFGVSNREQFQAVGAYADGVVIGSRIITVLRDAAPGTRAEAAYNYAKDVSDRTGAPAFNIVRSDTHVVSNHQHVHLMDPRFGEFGGQYVPEALVDCLSELEAAYVEAKKDPLFWEEFKSFYPYIGRPSNLTFADRLTEKIGGAKIWLKREDLNHTGSHKINNAVGQILLAKRLGKKRIIAETGAGQHGVATATVCAKFGLECIVYMGADDVQRQALNVFRMRILGAKVVTVNSGARTLKDAINEAMRDWVTNVTTTHYLVGSAIGPHPFPTIVRDFQSVIDNTTGQIKETHSISAGLDYPGVGPEHAWLKDSGRAKYVSVDDAQCLIGFRTLCETEGIIPALESSHALYAAIETAKELGPGKDVLVNVSGRGDKDVETVAKALPELGPKIGWELELPQISNNF
;
A
#
# COMPACT_ATOMS: atom_id res chain seq x y z
N MET A 1 -9.93 28.55 10.39
CA MET A 1 -10.21 28.12 9.01
C MET A 1 -11.21 26.98 8.97
N SER A 2 -11.14 26.02 9.90
CA SER A 2 -12.16 24.97 10.06
C SER A 2 -13.58 25.50 10.34
N ALA A 3 -13.70 26.60 11.08
CA ALA A 3 -14.97 27.32 11.25
C ALA A 3 -15.64 27.72 9.91
N HIS A 4 -14.87 27.90 8.83
CA HIS A 4 -15.42 28.14 7.50
C HIS A 4 -16.12 26.90 6.95
N LEU A 5 -15.51 25.71 7.08
CA LEU A 5 -16.13 24.43 6.72
C LEU A 5 -17.41 24.19 7.53
N ARG A 6 -17.38 24.44 8.86
CA ARG A 6 -18.58 24.38 9.71
C ARG A 6 -19.68 25.34 9.24
N GLN A 7 -19.33 26.55 8.79
CA GLN A 7 -20.30 27.50 8.24
C GLN A 7 -20.91 27.00 6.93
N VAL A 8 -20.11 26.43 6.01
CA VAL A 8 -20.63 25.89 4.73
C VAL A 8 -21.75 24.88 4.97
N PHE A 9 -21.55 23.90 5.87
CA PHE A 9 -22.58 22.90 6.16
C PHE A 9 -23.84 23.53 6.80
N ARG A 10 -23.70 24.53 7.68
CA ARG A 10 -24.85 25.30 8.21
C ARG A 10 -25.62 26.02 7.10
N ASP A 11 -24.92 26.76 6.24
CA ASP A 11 -25.52 27.50 5.13
C ASP A 11 -26.29 26.56 4.19
N CYS A 12 -25.73 25.37 3.90
CA CYS A 12 -26.37 24.34 3.09
C CYS A 12 -27.63 23.75 3.78
N GLN A 13 -27.55 23.50 5.09
CA GLN A 13 -28.66 23.00 5.90
C GLN A 13 -29.82 24.01 5.98
N GLU A 14 -29.54 25.30 6.18
CA GLU A 14 -30.52 26.39 6.13
C GLU A 14 -31.18 26.49 4.74
N GLN A 15 -30.40 26.28 3.68
CA GLN A 15 -30.86 26.20 2.29
C GLN A 15 -31.54 24.85 1.93
N LYS A 16 -31.66 23.91 2.89
CA LYS A 16 -32.29 22.58 2.74
C LYS A 16 -31.70 21.75 1.59
N ARG A 17 -30.37 21.78 1.44
CA ARG A 17 -29.63 21.03 0.41
C ARG A 17 -28.34 20.43 1.00
N PRO A 18 -27.79 19.37 0.38
CA PRO A 18 -26.41 18.97 0.69
C PRO A 18 -25.40 20.04 0.24
N ALA A 19 -24.26 20.07 0.90
CA ALA A 19 -23.05 20.72 0.42
C ALA A 19 -22.45 19.95 -0.75
N PHE A 20 -22.04 20.65 -1.81
CA PHE A 20 -21.33 20.05 -2.93
C PHE A 20 -19.81 20.15 -2.70
N VAL A 21 -19.17 19.00 -2.49
CA VAL A 21 -17.71 18.86 -2.40
C VAL A 21 -17.20 18.32 -3.74
N ALA A 22 -16.27 19.03 -4.37
CA ALA A 22 -15.65 18.60 -5.62
C ALA A 22 -14.17 18.25 -5.41
N PHE A 23 -13.79 17.03 -5.77
CA PHE A 23 -12.39 16.61 -5.81
C PHE A 23 -11.78 16.86 -7.19
N ILE A 24 -10.59 17.47 -7.19
CA ILE A 24 -9.70 17.57 -8.34
C ILE A 24 -8.26 17.29 -7.92
N THR A 25 -7.47 16.68 -8.78
CA THR A 25 -6.03 16.44 -8.55
C THR A 25 -5.26 17.71 -8.90
N ALA A 26 -4.44 18.21 -7.97
CA ALA A 26 -3.54 19.34 -8.24
C ALA A 26 -2.60 18.99 -9.40
N GLY A 27 -2.40 19.90 -10.34
CA GLY A 27 -1.56 19.62 -11.51
C GLY A 27 -2.28 18.95 -12.68
N TYR A 28 -3.52 18.48 -12.51
CA TYR A 28 -4.27 17.78 -13.55
C TYR A 28 -5.30 18.70 -14.25
N PRO A 29 -5.47 18.61 -15.59
CA PRO A 29 -4.64 17.84 -16.53
C PRO A 29 -3.28 18.49 -16.84
N HIS A 30 -3.11 19.77 -16.52
CA HIS A 30 -1.83 20.49 -16.55
C HIS A 30 -1.77 21.51 -15.40
N PRO A 31 -0.60 21.78 -14.77
CA PRO A 31 -0.53 22.66 -13.60
C PRO A 31 -1.02 24.10 -13.80
N SER A 32 -0.91 24.62 -15.02
CA SER A 32 -1.42 25.96 -15.35
C SER A 32 -2.96 26.05 -15.39
N GLU A 33 -3.68 24.92 -15.46
CA GLU A 33 -5.14 24.91 -15.58
C GLU A 33 -5.84 24.75 -14.22
N THR A 34 -5.17 24.22 -13.19
CA THR A 34 -5.78 23.88 -11.89
C THR A 34 -6.50 25.09 -11.25
N VAL A 35 -5.89 26.27 -11.30
CA VAL A 35 -6.44 27.50 -10.68
C VAL A 35 -7.73 27.95 -11.36
N ASP A 36 -7.76 27.92 -12.69
CA ASP A 36 -8.92 28.35 -13.47
C ASP A 36 -10.06 27.31 -13.39
N ILE A 37 -9.72 26.01 -13.24
CA ILE A 37 -10.67 24.94 -12.90
C ILE A 37 -11.29 25.17 -11.52
N MET A 38 -10.51 25.53 -10.49
CA MET A 38 -11.06 25.83 -9.15
C MET A 38 -12.06 26.99 -9.19
N LEU A 39 -11.72 28.09 -9.87
CA LEU A 39 -12.60 29.25 -10.05
C LEU A 39 -13.87 28.90 -10.83
N ALA A 40 -13.76 28.03 -11.85
CA ALA A 40 -14.89 27.54 -12.62
C ALA A 40 -15.84 26.66 -11.80
N LEU A 41 -15.30 25.77 -10.97
CA LEU A 41 -16.08 24.90 -10.07
C LEU A 41 -16.84 25.72 -9.01
N GLU A 42 -16.21 26.70 -8.37
CA GLU A 42 -16.89 27.64 -7.46
C GLU A 42 -18.02 28.41 -8.16
N ARG A 43 -17.77 28.94 -9.36
CA ARG A 43 -18.81 29.60 -10.17
C ARG A 43 -19.98 28.69 -10.52
N GLY A 44 -19.73 27.38 -10.66
CA GLY A 44 -20.72 26.34 -10.92
C GLY A 44 -21.43 25.85 -9.64
N GLY A 45 -21.24 26.51 -8.50
CA GLY A 45 -21.92 26.16 -7.26
C GLY A 45 -21.30 24.98 -6.51
N VAL A 46 -20.00 24.74 -6.62
CA VAL A 46 -19.25 23.93 -5.64
C VAL A 46 -19.11 24.72 -4.34
N ASP A 47 -19.40 24.07 -3.21
CA ASP A 47 -19.31 24.69 -1.88
C ASP A 47 -17.96 24.41 -1.19
N ILE A 48 -17.26 23.32 -1.52
CA ILE A 48 -15.94 22.94 -0.97
C ILE A 48 -15.08 22.32 -2.09
N ILE A 49 -13.81 22.76 -2.23
CA ILE A 49 -12.83 22.08 -3.10
C ILE A 49 -11.96 21.15 -2.26
N GLU A 50 -11.91 19.89 -2.67
CA GLU A 50 -10.95 18.89 -2.20
C GLU A 50 -9.82 18.82 -3.24
N LEU A 51 -8.67 19.43 -2.92
CA LEU A 51 -7.52 19.46 -3.80
C LEU A 51 -6.60 18.28 -3.47
N GLY A 52 -6.57 17.29 -4.37
CA GLY A 52 -5.75 16.09 -4.25
C GLY A 52 -4.26 16.40 -4.45
N ILE A 53 -3.45 16.14 -3.42
CA ILE A 53 -1.99 16.09 -3.52
C ILE A 53 -1.64 14.78 -4.24
N PRO A 54 -0.98 14.82 -5.41
CA PRO A 54 -0.69 13.60 -6.16
C PRO A 54 0.33 12.72 -5.44
N PHE A 55 0.14 11.40 -5.49
CA PHE A 55 0.99 10.42 -4.82
C PHE A 55 1.28 9.23 -5.74
N THR A 56 2.48 8.65 -5.62
CA THR A 56 3.01 7.55 -6.45
C THR A 56 2.43 6.17 -6.11
N ASP A 57 1.63 6.08 -5.04
CA ASP A 57 1.05 4.80 -4.61
C ASP A 57 -0.35 4.92 -3.96
N PRO A 58 -1.36 5.49 -4.64
CA PRO A 58 -2.62 5.79 -3.99
C PRO A 58 -3.53 4.54 -3.92
N LEU A 59 -3.46 3.81 -2.81
CA LEU A 59 -4.13 2.53 -2.58
C LEU A 59 -5.66 2.62 -2.43
N ALA A 60 -6.18 3.72 -1.89
CA ALA A 60 -7.62 3.93 -1.72
C ALA A 60 -8.31 4.46 -3.00
N ASP A 61 -7.55 4.98 -3.96
CA ASP A 61 -8.07 5.76 -5.08
C ASP A 61 -8.52 4.89 -6.26
N GLY A 62 -9.57 5.33 -6.96
CA GLY A 62 -10.00 4.72 -8.22
C GLY A 62 -9.00 4.89 -9.37
N PRO A 63 -9.03 4.03 -10.40
CA PRO A 63 -8.09 4.08 -11.52
C PRO A 63 -8.06 5.45 -12.22
N THR A 64 -9.20 6.13 -12.31
CA THR A 64 -9.31 7.50 -12.84
C THR A 64 -8.54 8.53 -12.02
N ILE A 65 -8.50 8.40 -10.69
CA ILE A 65 -7.76 9.31 -9.81
C ILE A 65 -6.27 8.94 -9.81
N GLN A 66 -5.93 7.65 -9.84
CA GLN A 66 -4.56 7.16 -10.05
C GLN A 66 -3.95 7.73 -11.35
N GLU A 67 -4.65 7.62 -12.48
CA GLU A 67 -4.26 8.18 -13.78
C GLU A 67 -4.00 9.70 -13.68
N SER A 68 -4.90 10.44 -13.04
CA SER A 68 -4.73 11.88 -12.85
C SER A 68 -3.55 12.26 -11.95
N SER A 69 -3.25 11.43 -10.95
CA SER A 69 -2.11 11.62 -10.05
C SER A 69 -0.79 11.34 -10.75
N GLN A 70 -0.73 10.27 -11.56
CA GLN A 70 0.43 9.95 -12.38
C GLN A 70 0.78 11.09 -13.35
N ILE A 71 -0.22 11.62 -14.05
CA ILE A 71 -0.04 12.77 -14.96
C ILE A 71 0.41 14.03 -14.20
N ALA A 72 -0.07 14.27 -12.98
CA ALA A 72 0.41 15.38 -12.15
C ALA A 72 1.87 15.19 -11.68
N LEU A 73 2.28 13.95 -11.37
CA LEU A 73 3.67 13.62 -11.00
C LEU A 73 4.64 13.75 -12.17
N GLU A 74 4.21 13.46 -13.39
CA GLU A 74 5.00 13.70 -14.62
C GLU A 74 5.29 15.20 -14.82
N HIS A 75 4.35 16.07 -14.43
CA HIS A 75 4.55 17.52 -14.34
C HIS A 75 5.33 17.97 -13.10
N LYS A 76 5.83 17.04 -12.27
CA LYS A 76 6.60 17.27 -11.04
C LYS A 76 5.84 18.08 -9.98
N VAL A 77 4.53 17.89 -9.90
CA VAL A 77 3.67 18.59 -8.93
C VAL A 77 3.96 18.07 -7.52
N ASP A 78 4.29 18.99 -6.62
CA ASP A 78 4.60 18.74 -5.22
C ASP A 78 3.76 19.62 -4.28
N ILE A 79 3.94 19.49 -2.96
CA ILE A 79 3.23 20.28 -1.96
C ILE A 79 3.47 21.80 -2.14
N PRO A 80 4.71 22.31 -2.32
CA PRO A 80 4.97 23.70 -2.72
C PRO A 80 4.15 24.17 -3.93
N MET A 81 4.04 23.36 -4.99
CA MET A 81 3.26 23.72 -6.18
C MET A 81 1.76 23.78 -5.86
N CYS A 82 1.24 22.81 -5.10
CA CYS A 82 -0.16 22.81 -4.63
C CYS A 82 -0.48 24.07 -3.78
N LEU A 83 0.42 24.44 -2.87
CA LEU A 83 0.30 25.66 -2.05
C LEU A 83 0.27 26.93 -2.90
N ASN A 84 1.10 27.00 -3.94
CA ASN A 84 1.13 28.13 -4.87
C ASN A 84 -0.16 28.22 -5.70
N MET A 85 -0.72 27.11 -6.15
CA MET A 85 -2.04 27.08 -6.83
C MET A 85 -3.13 27.67 -5.93
N VAL A 86 -3.18 27.30 -4.64
CA VAL A 86 -4.15 27.89 -3.71
C VAL A 86 -3.91 29.39 -3.51
N LYS A 87 -2.65 29.82 -3.32
CA LYS A 87 -2.29 31.25 -3.20
C LYS A 87 -2.73 32.06 -4.42
N GLU A 88 -2.51 31.54 -5.63
CA GLU A 88 -2.95 32.17 -6.88
C GLU A 88 -4.48 32.22 -6.99
N ALA A 89 -5.17 31.12 -6.67
CA ALA A 89 -6.64 31.09 -6.66
C ALA A 89 -7.21 32.14 -5.69
N ARG A 90 -6.68 32.24 -4.47
CA ARG A 90 -7.06 33.26 -3.48
C ARG A 90 -6.81 34.68 -4.01
N ALA A 91 -5.68 34.92 -4.67
CA ALA A 91 -5.37 36.21 -5.29
C ALA A 91 -6.31 36.56 -6.45
N LYS A 92 -6.76 35.57 -7.23
CA LYS A 92 -7.82 35.70 -8.26
C LYS A 92 -9.25 35.79 -7.67
N GLY A 93 -9.41 35.79 -6.36
CA GLY A 93 -10.69 36.01 -5.66
C GLY A 93 -11.49 34.76 -5.32
N PHE A 94 -10.92 33.56 -5.46
CA PHE A 94 -11.55 32.28 -5.09
C PHE A 94 -11.85 32.22 -3.58
N LYS A 95 -13.11 31.95 -3.20
CA LYS A 95 -13.58 32.05 -1.80
C LYS A 95 -13.81 30.71 -1.13
N ALA A 96 -14.29 29.70 -1.87
CA ALA A 96 -14.67 28.40 -1.32
C ALA A 96 -13.53 27.77 -0.50
N PRO A 97 -13.83 27.10 0.63
CA PRO A 97 -12.81 26.42 1.41
C PRO A 97 -12.09 25.34 0.58
N VAL A 98 -10.76 25.26 0.78
CA VAL A 98 -9.93 24.19 0.19
C VAL A 98 -9.56 23.21 1.27
N ILE A 99 -9.72 21.92 1.00
CA ILE A 99 -9.17 20.83 1.82
C ILE A 99 -8.07 20.18 1.00
N PHE A 100 -6.90 19.95 1.60
CA PHE A 100 -5.89 19.09 0.98
C PHE A 100 -6.24 17.64 1.28
N MET A 101 -6.54 16.87 0.23
CA MET A 101 -6.68 15.42 0.30
C MET A 101 -5.36 14.80 -0.15
N GLY A 102 -4.87 13.81 0.58
CA GLY A 102 -3.66 13.11 0.16
C GLY A 102 -3.23 12.03 1.14
N TYR A 103 -2.15 11.36 0.79
CA TYR A 103 -1.56 10.29 1.59
C TYR A 103 -0.58 10.90 2.59
N TYR A 104 -0.38 10.23 3.73
CA TYR A 104 0.47 10.75 4.80
C TYR A 104 1.95 10.90 4.38
N ASN A 105 2.48 10.00 3.54
CA ASN A 105 3.91 9.99 3.21
C ASN A 105 4.44 11.31 2.58
N PRO A 106 3.80 11.91 1.55
CA PRO A 106 4.15 13.25 1.08
C PRO A 106 4.19 14.34 2.17
N ILE A 107 3.20 14.34 3.07
CA ILE A 107 3.09 15.32 4.17
C ILE A 107 4.25 15.13 5.15
N ARG A 108 4.53 13.88 5.56
CA ARG A 108 5.66 13.53 6.43
C ARG A 108 7.01 13.92 5.81
N CYS A 109 7.19 13.68 4.50
CA CYS A 109 8.42 14.07 3.78
C CYS A 109 8.63 15.59 3.70
N TYR A 110 7.55 16.37 3.69
CA TYR A 110 7.62 17.85 3.74
C TYR A 110 7.86 18.39 5.15
N GLY A 111 7.49 17.61 6.17
CA GLY A 111 7.45 17.98 7.58
C GLY A 111 6.02 18.37 7.98
N GLU A 112 5.46 17.68 8.98
CA GLU A 112 4.04 17.80 9.37
C GLU A 112 3.63 19.20 9.82
N GLU A 113 4.30 19.74 10.85
CA GLU A 113 4.02 21.08 11.40
C GLU A 113 4.20 22.15 10.31
N ARG A 114 5.24 22.02 9.49
CA ARG A 114 5.49 22.88 8.34
C ARG A 114 4.36 22.81 7.33
N ALA A 115 3.90 21.60 6.95
CA ALA A 115 2.81 21.43 6.00
C ALA A 115 1.54 22.14 6.49
N VAL A 116 1.21 21.98 7.77
CA VAL A 116 0.07 22.64 8.41
C VAL A 116 0.21 24.18 8.39
N LYS A 117 1.37 24.70 8.78
CA LYS A 117 1.65 26.14 8.78
C LYS A 117 1.59 26.74 7.38
N ASP A 118 2.30 26.14 6.43
CA ASP A 118 2.38 26.64 5.05
C ASP A 118 1.01 26.55 4.35
N CYS A 119 0.20 25.53 4.66
CA CYS A 119 -1.22 25.42 4.24
C CYS A 119 -2.08 26.54 4.82
N LYS A 120 -1.92 26.86 6.10
CA LYS A 120 -2.62 27.95 6.78
C LYS A 120 -2.28 29.31 6.14
N GLU A 121 -1.00 29.54 5.82
CA GLU A 121 -0.56 30.75 5.10
C GLU A 121 -1.06 30.81 3.65
N ALA A 122 -1.19 29.66 2.97
CA ALA A 122 -1.74 29.59 1.62
C ALA A 122 -3.26 29.82 1.54
N GLY A 123 -3.99 29.70 2.66
CA GLY A 123 -5.45 29.82 2.70
C GLY A 123 -6.19 28.50 2.49
N VAL A 124 -5.55 27.37 2.82
CA VAL A 124 -6.18 26.04 2.96
C VAL A 124 -6.98 25.98 4.27
N ASN A 125 -8.03 25.17 4.32
CA ASN A 125 -8.99 25.09 5.41
C ASN A 125 -8.88 23.83 6.28
N GLY A 126 -8.27 22.77 5.76
CA GLY A 126 -8.07 21.52 6.47
C GLY A 126 -7.42 20.45 5.61
N PHE A 127 -7.34 19.25 6.18
CA PHE A 127 -6.79 18.05 5.55
C PHE A 127 -7.76 16.88 5.68
N ILE A 128 -7.80 16.05 4.64
CA ILE A 128 -8.16 14.63 4.74
C ILE A 128 -6.85 13.88 4.46
N VAL A 129 -6.37 13.08 5.42
CA VAL A 129 -5.11 12.33 5.26
C VAL A 129 -5.41 10.84 5.27
N VAL A 130 -5.21 10.20 4.12
CA VAL A 130 -5.29 8.76 3.96
C VAL A 130 -4.05 8.12 4.58
N GLU A 131 -4.20 6.96 5.19
CA GLU A 131 -3.13 6.14 5.77
C GLU A 131 -2.41 6.75 6.99
N LEU A 132 -3.01 7.75 7.65
CA LEU A 132 -2.51 8.29 8.91
C LEU A 132 -3.02 7.45 10.10
N PRO A 133 -2.16 6.70 10.82
CA PRO A 133 -2.60 5.83 11.92
C PRO A 133 -3.15 6.66 13.09
N PRO A 134 -4.01 6.09 13.94
CA PRO A 134 -4.63 6.82 15.05
C PRO A 134 -3.61 7.50 15.98
N GLU A 135 -2.49 6.83 16.24
CA GLU A 135 -1.45 7.24 17.18
C GLU A 135 -0.69 8.46 16.67
N GLU A 136 -0.41 8.50 15.36
CA GLU A 136 0.24 9.64 14.68
C GLU A 136 -0.75 10.77 14.41
N SER A 137 -2.01 10.44 14.11
CA SER A 137 -3.09 11.43 13.91
C SER A 137 -3.25 12.36 15.11
N ALA A 138 -2.93 11.91 16.32
CA ALA A 138 -3.00 12.72 17.53
C ALA A 138 -2.05 13.93 17.49
N ILE A 139 -0.83 13.75 16.96
CA ILE A 139 0.19 14.81 16.83
C ILE A 139 -0.18 15.73 15.67
N PHE A 140 -0.43 15.16 14.49
CA PHE A 140 -0.80 15.92 13.28
C PHE A 140 -2.04 16.81 13.49
N ARG A 141 -3.06 16.27 14.17
CA ARG A 141 -4.28 17.00 14.55
C ARG A 141 -4.00 18.09 15.57
N GLY A 142 -3.00 17.93 16.45
CA GLY A 142 -2.52 18.98 17.34
C GLY A 142 -2.08 20.20 16.54
N TYR A 143 -1.12 20.02 15.64
CA TYR A 143 -0.67 21.08 14.72
C TYR A 143 -1.84 21.73 13.96
N CYS A 144 -2.76 20.91 13.40
CA CYS A 144 -3.94 21.41 12.70
C CYS A 144 -4.80 22.33 13.58
N SER A 145 -5.06 21.89 14.82
CA SER A 145 -5.88 22.62 15.81
C SER A 145 -5.25 23.95 16.18
N ASP A 146 -3.94 23.96 16.45
CA ASP A 146 -3.17 25.16 16.83
C ASP A 146 -3.18 26.24 15.73
N HIS A 147 -3.24 25.82 14.46
CA HIS A 147 -3.34 26.72 13.29
C HIS A 147 -4.80 26.99 12.86
N GLY A 148 -5.77 26.36 13.52
CA GLY A 148 -7.20 26.44 13.21
C GLY A 148 -7.58 25.85 11.85
N LEU A 149 -6.85 24.83 11.39
CA LEU A 149 -7.18 23.99 10.23
C LEU A 149 -7.97 22.76 10.70
N SER A 150 -8.89 22.26 9.87
CA SER A 150 -9.63 21.03 10.20
C SER A 150 -8.81 19.79 9.89
N TYR A 151 -8.84 18.79 10.77
CA TYR A 151 -8.54 17.41 10.40
C TYR A 151 -9.88 16.68 10.22
N VAL A 152 -10.10 16.11 9.03
CA VAL A 152 -11.35 15.44 8.66
C VAL A 152 -11.10 13.92 8.66
N PRO A 153 -11.65 13.17 9.63
CA PRO A 153 -11.50 11.72 9.65
C PRO A 153 -12.38 11.04 8.60
N LEU A 154 -11.91 9.86 8.18
CA LEU A 154 -12.58 8.94 7.27
C LEU A 154 -13.35 7.88 8.07
N ILE A 155 -14.53 7.47 7.61
CA ILE A 155 -15.24 6.27 8.09
C ILE A 155 -15.58 5.39 6.89
N ALA A 156 -15.27 4.10 6.99
CA ALA A 156 -15.58 3.07 6.00
C ALA A 156 -16.75 2.17 6.45
N PRO A 157 -17.35 1.36 5.56
CA PRO A 157 -18.40 0.42 5.95
C PRO A 157 -17.90 -0.65 6.95
N SER A 158 -16.61 -1.01 6.87
CA SER A 158 -15.95 -1.95 7.78
C SER A 158 -15.55 -1.36 9.13
N THR A 159 -15.44 -0.03 9.26
CA THR A 159 -15.09 0.65 10.52
C THR A 159 -16.06 0.24 11.64
N SER A 160 -15.58 -0.23 12.79
CA SER A 160 -16.40 -0.73 13.91
C SER A 160 -17.15 0.36 14.71
N ASP A 161 -18.22 0.02 15.44
CA ASP A 161 -19.01 1.03 16.20
C ASP A 161 -18.18 1.74 17.29
N ALA A 162 -17.23 1.04 17.91
CA ALA A 162 -16.28 1.63 18.85
C ALA A 162 -15.34 2.63 18.16
N ARG A 163 -14.85 2.27 16.97
CA ARG A 163 -13.97 3.10 16.14
C ARG A 163 -14.71 4.32 15.59
N ILE A 164 -15.96 4.18 15.12
CA ILE A 164 -16.86 5.28 14.76
C ILE A 164 -17.03 6.24 15.94
N GLY A 165 -17.33 5.73 17.14
CA GLY A 165 -17.48 6.54 18.36
C GLY A 165 -16.21 7.25 18.81
N HIS A 166 -15.03 6.77 18.41
CA HIS A 166 -13.76 7.47 18.59
C HIS A 166 -13.56 8.55 17.51
N LEU A 167 -13.74 8.22 16.23
CA LEU A 167 -13.57 9.13 15.10
C LEU A 167 -14.53 10.33 15.16
N ALA A 168 -15.77 10.08 15.59
CA ALA A 168 -16.78 11.08 15.91
C ALA A 168 -16.31 12.13 16.92
N LYS A 169 -15.48 11.74 17.91
CA LYS A 169 -14.93 12.66 18.90
C LYS A 169 -13.76 13.47 18.35
N VAL A 170 -12.98 12.94 17.41
CA VAL A 170 -11.76 13.61 16.90
C VAL A 170 -11.99 14.59 15.74
N ALA A 171 -13.17 14.58 15.12
CA ALA A 171 -13.56 15.50 14.04
C ALA A 171 -13.91 16.91 14.55
N ASP A 172 -13.38 17.98 13.92
CA ASP A 172 -13.73 19.39 14.24
C ASP A 172 -14.78 20.01 13.29
N SER A 173 -14.92 19.53 12.05
CA SER A 173 -15.83 20.15 11.06
C SER A 173 -16.90 19.24 10.49
N PHE A 174 -16.51 18.08 9.95
CA PHE A 174 -17.40 17.07 9.36
C PHE A 174 -16.63 15.74 9.31
N ILE A 175 -17.32 14.66 8.96
CA ILE A 175 -16.74 13.33 8.76
C ILE A 175 -16.90 12.93 7.30
N TYR A 176 -15.84 12.39 6.71
CA TYR A 176 -15.87 11.85 5.36
C TYR A 176 -16.29 10.38 5.40
N VAL A 177 -17.39 10.04 4.72
CA VAL A 177 -17.95 8.69 4.70
C VAL A 177 -17.66 8.01 3.37
N LEU A 178 -16.84 6.96 3.41
CA LEU A 178 -16.56 6.07 2.29
C LEU A 178 -17.75 5.11 2.14
N SER A 179 -18.48 5.22 1.04
CA SER A 179 -19.77 4.50 0.86
C SER A 179 -19.66 3.07 0.32
N LYS A 180 -18.47 2.62 -0.04
CA LYS A 180 -18.19 1.29 -0.59
C LYS A 180 -16.89 0.74 -0.01
N LEU A 181 -16.84 -0.58 0.13
CA LEU A 181 -15.60 -1.34 0.27
C LEU A 181 -15.05 -1.52 -1.15
N GLY A 182 -13.91 -0.88 -1.44
CA GLY A 182 -13.31 -0.84 -2.78
C GLY A 182 -13.20 0.58 -3.35
N VAL A 183 -12.49 0.70 -4.48
CA VAL A 183 -12.08 2.01 -5.03
C VAL A 183 -13.20 2.82 -5.69
N THR A 184 -13.05 4.14 -5.72
CA THR A 184 -14.06 5.08 -6.25
C THR A 184 -14.35 4.88 -7.74
N GLY A 185 -15.63 4.88 -8.12
CA GLY A 185 -16.10 4.91 -9.53
C GLY A 185 -16.71 3.62 -10.10
N ALA A 186 -16.69 2.50 -9.35
CA ALA A 186 -16.93 1.17 -9.91
C ALA A 186 -18.41 0.69 -10.07
N SER A 187 -19.46 1.50 -9.85
CA SER A 187 -20.83 1.11 -10.28
C SER A 187 -21.80 2.27 -10.47
N SER A 188 -22.81 2.03 -11.32
CA SER A 188 -23.87 2.96 -11.72
C SER A 188 -25.06 3.07 -10.75
N THR A 189 -25.11 2.22 -9.72
CA THR A 189 -26.23 2.12 -8.76
C THR A 189 -25.85 2.71 -7.40
N VAL A 190 -26.79 3.42 -6.77
CA VAL A 190 -26.67 3.89 -5.37
C VAL A 190 -26.60 2.68 -4.44
N ASN A 191 -25.67 2.68 -3.48
CA ASN A 191 -25.50 1.54 -2.56
C ASN A 191 -26.71 1.47 -1.62
N VAL A 192 -27.41 0.33 -1.61
CA VAL A 192 -28.58 0.05 -0.77
C VAL A 192 -28.22 0.15 0.72
N GLU A 193 -26.95 -0.06 1.08
CA GLU A 193 -26.45 0.05 2.47
C GLU A 193 -26.13 1.48 2.92
N LEU A 194 -26.18 2.49 2.05
CA LEU A 194 -25.82 3.86 2.44
C LEU A 194 -26.70 4.41 3.61
N PRO A 195 -28.04 4.26 3.61
CA PRO A 195 -28.87 4.71 4.72
C PRO A 195 -28.53 3.99 6.03
N ASN A 196 -28.18 2.70 5.96
CA ASN A 196 -27.75 1.90 7.12
C ASN A 196 -26.43 2.45 7.70
N LEU A 197 -25.43 2.72 6.85
CA LEU A 197 -24.14 3.27 7.28
C LEU A 197 -24.27 4.68 7.87
N VAL A 198 -25.06 5.55 7.24
CA VAL A 198 -25.34 6.91 7.77
C VAL A 198 -26.05 6.82 9.12
N SER A 199 -27.13 6.04 9.22
CA SER A 199 -27.88 5.83 10.47
C SER A 199 -26.97 5.25 11.58
N ARG A 200 -26.11 4.31 11.20
CA ARG A 200 -25.09 3.71 12.07
C ARG A 200 -24.14 4.75 12.65
N ILE A 201 -23.61 5.67 11.83
CA ILE A 201 -22.71 6.76 12.26
C ILE A 201 -23.47 7.79 13.12
N ARG A 202 -24.71 8.14 12.74
CA ARG A 202 -25.57 9.10 13.47
C ARG A 202 -25.81 8.74 14.92
N ARG A 203 -25.82 7.45 15.28
CA ARG A 203 -25.90 7.01 16.70
C ARG A 203 -24.73 7.48 17.57
N HIS A 204 -23.65 7.97 16.97
CA HIS A 204 -22.44 8.45 17.66
C HIS A 204 -22.16 9.95 17.48
N THR A 205 -22.82 10.64 16.53
CA THR A 205 -22.52 12.06 16.24
C THR A 205 -23.57 12.79 15.40
N ASP A 206 -23.77 14.07 15.74
CA ASP A 206 -24.56 15.05 14.99
C ASP A 206 -23.70 15.88 14.00
N LEU A 207 -22.39 15.61 13.91
CA LEU A 207 -21.52 16.32 12.96
C LEU A 207 -21.94 16.06 11.50
N PRO A 208 -21.72 17.03 10.59
CA PRO A 208 -22.02 16.83 9.18
C PRO A 208 -21.29 15.61 8.58
N LEU A 209 -21.98 14.87 7.71
CA LEU A 209 -21.46 13.70 7.01
C LEU A 209 -21.37 14.03 5.52
N ALA A 210 -20.15 14.07 4.98
CA ALA A 210 -19.91 14.19 3.55
C ALA A 210 -19.67 12.80 2.96
N VAL A 211 -20.54 12.35 2.06
CA VAL A 211 -20.46 10.99 1.50
C VAL A 211 -19.69 11.00 0.18
N GLY A 212 -18.56 10.28 0.17
CA GLY A 212 -17.86 9.85 -1.04
C GLY A 212 -18.64 8.71 -1.70
N PHE A 213 -19.49 9.06 -2.67
CA PHE A 213 -20.22 8.13 -3.51
C PHE A 213 -19.77 8.25 -4.97
N GLY A 214 -19.95 7.20 -5.78
CA GLY A 214 -19.68 7.21 -7.23
C GLY A 214 -20.64 8.09 -8.05
N VAL A 215 -21.08 9.22 -7.50
CA VAL A 215 -22.01 10.17 -8.11
C VAL A 215 -21.40 10.73 -9.38
N SER A 216 -22.16 10.68 -10.45
CA SER A 216 -21.78 11.16 -11.78
C SER A 216 -22.78 12.15 -12.38
N ASN A 217 -23.92 12.36 -11.73
CA ASN A 217 -24.98 13.25 -12.20
C ASN A 217 -25.81 13.81 -11.03
N ARG A 218 -26.72 14.74 -11.36
CA ARG A 218 -27.61 15.41 -10.41
C ARG A 218 -28.57 14.48 -9.66
N GLU A 219 -29.16 13.51 -10.35
CA GLU A 219 -30.13 12.58 -9.74
C GLU A 219 -29.47 11.77 -8.62
N GLN A 220 -28.26 11.28 -8.86
CA GLN A 220 -27.44 10.61 -7.84
C GLN A 220 -27.01 11.57 -6.72
N PHE A 221 -26.65 12.82 -7.06
CA PHE A 221 -26.32 13.84 -6.05
C PHE A 221 -27.50 14.10 -5.10
N GLN A 222 -28.71 14.26 -5.64
CA GLN A 222 -29.94 14.40 -4.85
C GLN A 222 -30.28 13.15 -4.04
N ALA A 223 -30.12 11.95 -4.63
CA ALA A 223 -30.39 10.68 -3.95
C ALA A 223 -29.44 10.42 -2.77
N VAL A 224 -28.16 10.79 -2.87
CA VAL A 224 -27.20 10.71 -1.75
C VAL A 224 -27.47 11.83 -0.73
N GLY A 225 -27.75 13.05 -1.20
CA GLY A 225 -28.11 14.21 -0.36
C GLY A 225 -29.40 14.07 0.45
N ALA A 226 -30.25 13.09 0.13
CA ALA A 226 -31.40 12.73 0.96
C ALA A 226 -31.02 12.10 2.31
N TYR A 227 -29.78 11.61 2.44
CA TYR A 227 -29.25 10.96 3.65
C TYR A 227 -28.01 11.68 4.23
N ALA A 228 -27.34 12.53 3.46
CA ALA A 228 -26.05 13.13 3.81
C ALA A 228 -26.06 14.65 3.73
N ASP A 229 -25.35 15.33 4.63
CA ASP A 229 -25.24 16.79 4.65
C ASP A 229 -24.28 17.31 3.56
N GLY A 230 -23.44 16.44 3.00
CA GLY A 230 -22.59 16.73 1.86
C GLY A 230 -22.42 15.54 0.93
N VAL A 231 -22.18 15.84 -0.35
CA VAL A 231 -21.92 14.84 -1.39
C VAL A 231 -20.62 15.19 -2.09
N VAL A 232 -19.72 14.21 -2.15
CA VAL A 232 -18.40 14.36 -2.76
C VAL A 232 -18.40 13.75 -4.17
N ILE A 233 -17.90 14.51 -5.15
CA ILE A 233 -17.71 14.04 -6.54
C ILE A 233 -16.25 14.24 -6.93
N GLY A 234 -15.55 13.15 -7.27
CA GLY A 234 -14.17 13.19 -7.78
C GLY A 234 -14.04 12.62 -9.19
N SER A 235 -14.09 11.30 -9.35
CA SER A 235 -13.75 10.60 -10.60
C SER A 235 -14.53 11.10 -11.83
N ARG A 236 -15.78 11.57 -11.67
CA ARG A 236 -16.55 12.16 -12.78
C ARG A 236 -16.03 13.54 -13.20
N ILE A 237 -15.57 14.38 -12.27
CA ILE A 237 -14.96 15.69 -12.60
C ILE A 237 -13.63 15.46 -13.33
N ILE A 238 -12.79 14.54 -12.84
CA ILE A 238 -11.56 14.12 -13.53
C ILE A 238 -11.87 13.63 -14.96
N THR A 239 -12.93 12.83 -15.14
CA THR A 239 -13.39 12.38 -16.46
C THR A 239 -13.80 13.55 -17.36
N VAL A 240 -14.57 14.52 -16.83
CA VAL A 240 -14.98 15.72 -17.58
C VAL A 240 -13.77 16.56 -18.02
N LEU A 241 -12.75 16.68 -17.17
CA LEU A 241 -11.50 17.38 -17.48
C LEU A 241 -10.64 16.65 -18.52
N ARG A 242 -10.64 15.31 -18.48
CA ARG A 242 -9.93 14.45 -19.44
C ARG A 242 -10.56 14.53 -20.84
N ASP A 243 -11.88 14.41 -20.89
CA ASP A 243 -12.65 14.31 -22.13
C ASP A 243 -12.84 15.69 -22.81
N ALA A 244 -12.58 16.79 -22.08
CA ALA A 244 -12.62 18.17 -22.60
C ALA A 244 -11.30 18.58 -23.30
N ALA A 245 -11.44 19.35 -24.38
CA ALA A 245 -10.31 19.86 -25.15
C ALA A 245 -9.43 20.84 -24.32
N PRO A 246 -8.10 20.89 -24.57
CA PRO A 246 -7.22 21.87 -23.94
C PRO A 246 -7.76 23.31 -24.09
N GLY A 247 -7.76 24.08 -23.00
CA GLY A 247 -8.31 25.44 -22.99
C GLY A 247 -9.84 25.55 -22.84
N THR A 248 -10.61 24.45 -22.97
CA THR A 248 -12.07 24.45 -22.64
C THR A 248 -12.41 23.73 -21.34
N ARG A 249 -11.41 23.13 -20.68
CA ARG A 249 -11.53 22.33 -19.44
C ARG A 249 -12.19 23.06 -18.28
N ALA A 250 -11.82 24.32 -18.04
CA ALA A 250 -12.45 25.14 -17.00
C ALA A 250 -13.95 25.34 -17.30
N GLU A 251 -14.33 25.64 -18.54
CA GLU A 251 -15.73 25.80 -18.93
C GLU A 251 -16.51 24.48 -18.87
N ALA A 252 -15.88 23.34 -19.20
CA ALA A 252 -16.47 22.01 -19.01
C ALA A 252 -16.73 21.70 -17.53
N ALA A 253 -15.78 22.03 -16.65
CA ALA A 253 -15.94 21.88 -15.20
C ALA A 253 -17.03 22.79 -14.62
N TYR A 254 -17.12 24.05 -15.08
CA TYR A 254 -18.20 24.98 -14.71
C TYR A 254 -19.58 24.43 -15.09
N ASN A 255 -19.75 24.00 -16.34
CA ASN A 255 -21.05 23.49 -16.81
C ASN A 255 -21.43 22.20 -16.08
N TYR A 256 -20.51 21.26 -15.88
CA TYR A 256 -20.78 20.05 -15.09
C TYR A 256 -21.18 20.39 -13.64
N ALA A 257 -20.45 21.28 -12.97
CA ALA A 257 -20.77 21.67 -11.60
C ALA A 257 -22.14 22.35 -11.51
N LYS A 258 -22.45 23.26 -12.43
CA LYS A 258 -23.75 23.94 -12.54
C LYS A 258 -24.89 22.95 -12.75
N ASP A 259 -24.74 21.98 -13.64
CA ASP A 259 -25.78 20.99 -13.95
C ASP A 259 -26.08 20.09 -12.74
N VAL A 260 -25.05 19.72 -11.97
CA VAL A 260 -25.19 18.97 -10.70
C VAL A 260 -25.80 19.84 -9.59
N SER A 261 -25.37 21.09 -9.45
CA SER A 261 -25.68 21.95 -8.30
C SER A 261 -26.99 22.75 -8.43
N ASP A 262 -27.48 22.94 -9.66
CA ASP A 262 -28.53 23.89 -10.07
C ASP A 262 -28.21 25.37 -9.83
N ARG A 263 -26.94 25.71 -9.57
CA ARG A 263 -26.56 27.04 -9.08
C ARG A 263 -25.55 27.72 -9.99
N THR A 264 -25.56 29.05 -9.94
CA THR A 264 -24.57 29.91 -10.57
C THR A 264 -24.09 30.97 -9.58
N GLY A 265 -22.79 31.26 -9.63
CA GLY A 265 -22.14 32.23 -8.74
C GLY A 265 -21.51 31.60 -7.50
N ALA A 266 -20.49 32.27 -6.97
CA ALA A 266 -19.78 31.84 -5.76
C ALA A 266 -20.70 31.93 -4.53
N PRO A 267 -20.62 31.00 -3.56
CA PRO A 267 -21.43 31.07 -2.34
C PRO A 267 -21.13 32.33 -1.51
N ALA A 268 -22.16 32.88 -0.88
CA ALA A 268 -22.05 34.07 -0.04
C ALA A 268 -21.67 33.69 1.40
N PHE A 269 -20.38 33.52 1.67
CA PHE A 269 -19.88 33.13 2.99
C PHE A 269 -19.82 34.32 3.98
N ASN A 270 -20.71 34.33 4.98
CA ASN A 270 -20.60 35.21 6.14
C ASN A 270 -19.91 34.47 7.30
N ILE A 271 -18.61 34.72 7.49
CA ILE A 271 -17.83 34.02 8.52
C ILE A 271 -18.18 34.56 9.92
N VAL A 272 -19.07 33.85 10.62
CA VAL A 272 -19.27 34.02 12.06
C VAL A 272 -18.11 33.34 12.79
N ARG A 273 -17.43 34.07 13.70
CA ARG A 273 -16.45 33.47 14.62
C ARG A 273 -17.20 32.51 15.55
N SER A 274 -16.76 31.26 15.60
CA SER A 274 -17.28 30.24 16.53
C SER A 274 -16.13 29.59 17.28
N ASP A 275 -16.43 29.14 18.50
CA ASP A 275 -15.42 28.69 19.44
C ASP A 275 -14.65 27.43 19.00
N THR A 276 -13.45 27.31 19.57
CA THR A 276 -12.57 26.14 19.48
C THR A 276 -13.12 25.00 20.31
N HIS A 277 -13.48 23.88 19.68
CA HIS A 277 -13.73 22.64 20.40
C HIS A 277 -12.38 22.06 20.87
N VAL A 278 -12.18 21.96 22.18
CA VAL A 278 -11.05 21.24 22.75
C VAL A 278 -11.40 19.76 22.77
N VAL A 279 -10.55 18.94 22.15
CA VAL A 279 -10.85 17.53 21.89
C VAL A 279 -9.94 16.60 22.71
N SER A 280 -10.54 15.60 23.35
CA SER A 280 -9.82 14.59 24.16
C SER A 280 -8.88 13.70 23.33
N ASN A 281 -7.69 13.42 23.87
CA ASN A 281 -6.85 12.31 23.40
C ASN A 281 -7.37 10.98 23.94
N HIS A 282 -7.75 10.08 23.04
CA HIS A 282 -7.89 8.65 23.31
C HIS A 282 -7.07 7.91 22.27
N GLN A 283 -6.17 7.03 22.69
CA GLN A 283 -5.35 6.24 21.78
C GLN A 283 -6.07 4.96 21.37
N HIS A 284 -5.86 4.55 20.12
CA HIS A 284 -6.08 3.16 19.71
C HIS A 284 -4.97 2.30 20.35
N VAL A 285 -5.28 1.06 20.73
CA VAL A 285 -4.39 0.24 21.56
C VAL A 285 -4.10 -1.08 20.86
N HIS A 286 -2.88 -1.21 20.35
CA HIS A 286 -2.34 -2.46 19.84
C HIS A 286 -2.00 -3.43 20.99
N LEU A 287 -2.07 -4.74 20.70
CA LEU A 287 -1.76 -5.81 21.65
C LEU A 287 -0.27 -6.20 21.64
N MET A 288 0.43 -5.85 20.57
CA MET A 288 1.87 -5.91 20.39
C MET A 288 2.39 -4.51 20.04
N ASP A 289 3.70 -4.26 20.20
CA ASP A 289 4.30 -3.03 19.69
C ASP A 289 4.15 -3.00 18.14
N PRO A 290 3.54 -1.96 17.55
CA PRO A 290 3.43 -1.84 16.10
C PRO A 290 4.74 -1.41 15.42
N ARG A 291 5.80 -1.09 16.19
CA ARG A 291 7.08 -0.59 15.69
C ARG A 291 8.29 -1.44 16.10
N PHE A 292 9.37 -1.18 15.38
CA PHE A 292 10.75 -1.58 15.68
C PHE A 292 11.57 -0.29 15.77
N GLY A 293 11.75 0.23 16.99
CA GLY A 293 12.24 1.60 17.18
C GLY A 293 11.30 2.61 16.52
N GLU A 294 11.79 3.39 15.56
CA GLU A 294 10.98 4.37 14.84
C GLU A 294 10.24 3.79 13.62
N PHE A 295 10.65 2.59 13.16
CA PHE A 295 10.16 1.96 11.93
C PHE A 295 8.92 1.09 12.18
N GLY A 296 8.09 0.91 11.16
CA GLY A 296 6.82 0.17 11.28
C GLY A 296 5.65 1.11 11.55
N GLY A 297 4.58 0.58 12.15
CA GLY A 297 3.27 1.22 12.23
C GLY A 297 2.21 0.55 11.35
N GLN A 298 1.02 1.14 11.31
CA GLN A 298 -0.15 0.63 10.60
C GLN A 298 -0.70 1.67 9.61
N TYR A 299 0.14 2.15 8.69
CA TYR A 299 -0.26 3.09 7.64
C TYR A 299 -1.14 2.37 6.59
N VAL A 300 -2.46 2.45 6.76
CA VAL A 300 -3.44 1.83 5.87
C VAL A 300 -4.70 2.69 5.73
N PRO A 301 -5.48 2.53 4.64
CA PRO A 301 -6.81 3.09 4.57
C PRO A 301 -7.68 2.60 5.74
N GLU A 302 -8.52 3.47 6.31
CA GLU A 302 -9.37 3.17 7.48
C GLU A 302 -10.17 1.86 7.33
N ALA A 303 -10.52 1.48 6.10
CA ALA A 303 -11.22 0.24 5.79
C ALA A 303 -10.51 -1.06 6.24
N LEU A 304 -9.20 -1.02 6.50
CA LEU A 304 -8.38 -2.16 6.94
C LEU A 304 -8.02 -2.16 8.45
N VAL A 305 -8.32 -1.09 9.19
CA VAL A 305 -7.88 -0.94 10.59
C VAL A 305 -8.46 -2.03 11.50
N ASP A 306 -9.78 -2.26 11.43
CA ASP A 306 -10.43 -3.29 12.25
C ASP A 306 -10.02 -4.73 11.83
N CYS A 307 -9.72 -5.01 10.57
CA CYS A 307 -9.31 -6.36 10.14
C CYS A 307 -7.87 -6.70 10.51
N LEU A 308 -6.97 -5.70 10.53
CA LEU A 308 -5.62 -5.86 11.07
C LEU A 308 -5.65 -6.03 12.59
N SER A 309 -6.60 -5.39 13.28
CA SER A 309 -6.85 -5.58 14.70
C SER A 309 -7.42 -6.97 15.03
N GLU A 310 -8.34 -7.49 14.20
CA GLU A 310 -8.81 -8.89 14.25
C GLU A 310 -7.64 -9.87 14.06
N LEU A 311 -6.79 -9.64 13.06
CA LEU A 311 -5.61 -10.46 12.79
C LEU A 311 -4.57 -10.40 13.93
N GLU A 312 -4.34 -9.22 14.50
CA GLU A 312 -3.44 -9.04 15.64
C GLU A 312 -3.94 -9.83 16.86
N ALA A 313 -5.23 -9.73 17.19
CA ALA A 313 -5.83 -10.46 18.31
C ALA A 313 -5.71 -11.98 18.13
N ALA A 314 -6.11 -12.49 16.97
CA ALA A 314 -6.02 -13.93 16.67
C ALA A 314 -4.58 -14.45 16.68
N TYR A 315 -3.61 -13.64 16.23
CA TYR A 315 -2.20 -14.00 16.30
C TYR A 315 -1.65 -13.98 17.73
N VAL A 316 -1.99 -12.97 18.55
CA VAL A 316 -1.57 -12.89 19.97
C VAL A 316 -2.14 -14.04 20.79
N GLU A 317 -3.36 -14.49 20.48
CA GLU A 317 -3.95 -15.71 21.05
C GLU A 317 -3.20 -16.96 20.57
N ALA A 318 -3.06 -17.14 19.26
CA ALA A 318 -2.38 -18.29 18.66
C ALA A 318 -0.92 -18.45 19.13
N LYS A 319 -0.22 -17.33 19.36
CA LYS A 319 1.15 -17.31 19.89
C LYS A 319 1.25 -17.89 21.31
N LYS A 320 0.21 -17.74 22.12
CA LYS A 320 0.12 -18.23 23.52
C LYS A 320 -0.46 -19.65 23.62
N ASP A 321 -1.16 -20.12 22.58
CA ASP A 321 -1.81 -21.41 22.53
C ASP A 321 -0.83 -22.55 22.14
N PRO A 322 -0.56 -23.53 23.03
CA PRO A 322 0.30 -24.67 22.70
C PRO A 322 -0.25 -25.53 21.54
N LEU A 323 -1.58 -25.67 21.43
CA LEU A 323 -2.22 -26.50 20.42
C LEU A 323 -2.01 -25.93 19.01
N PHE A 324 -1.93 -24.59 18.89
CA PHE A 324 -1.55 -23.94 17.63
C PHE A 324 -0.15 -24.37 17.17
N TRP A 325 0.82 -24.34 18.09
CA TRP A 325 2.19 -24.69 17.79
C TRP A 325 2.37 -26.19 17.57
N GLU A 326 1.56 -27.05 18.21
CA GLU A 326 1.49 -28.48 17.92
C GLU A 326 0.90 -28.73 16.51
N GLU A 327 -0.21 -28.06 16.14
CA GLU A 327 -0.77 -28.13 14.78
C GLU A 327 0.26 -27.65 13.74
N PHE A 328 0.91 -26.50 13.96
CA PHE A 328 1.96 -25.98 13.06
C PHE A 328 3.17 -26.94 12.93
N LYS A 329 3.66 -27.48 14.05
CA LYS A 329 4.78 -28.46 14.06
C LYS A 329 4.38 -29.79 13.42
N SER A 330 3.11 -30.19 13.46
CA SER A 330 2.63 -31.39 12.77
C SER A 330 2.84 -31.33 11.24
N PHE A 331 2.93 -30.13 10.68
CA PHE A 331 3.25 -29.92 9.26
C PHE A 331 4.75 -29.91 8.95
N TYR A 332 5.65 -30.05 9.92
CA TYR A 332 7.10 -30.08 9.66
C TYR A 332 7.51 -31.18 8.66
N PRO A 333 7.01 -32.43 8.72
CA PRO A 333 7.28 -33.44 7.69
C PRO A 333 6.74 -33.06 6.30
N TYR A 334 5.63 -32.32 6.23
CA TYR A 334 5.08 -31.81 4.97
C TYR A 334 5.89 -30.63 4.40
N ILE A 335 6.47 -29.80 5.27
CA ILE A 335 7.33 -28.68 4.88
C ILE A 335 8.75 -29.16 4.53
N GLY A 336 9.24 -30.24 5.14
CA GLY A 336 10.64 -30.66 5.09
C GLY A 336 11.50 -30.10 6.23
N ARG A 337 10.90 -29.83 7.41
CA ARG A 337 11.62 -29.35 8.61
C ARG A 337 12.01 -30.49 9.57
N PRO A 338 13.12 -30.36 10.31
CA PRO A 338 14.10 -29.28 10.24
C PRO A 338 14.92 -29.33 8.94
N SER A 339 15.11 -28.19 8.29
CA SER A 339 15.99 -28.06 7.12
C SER A 339 17.44 -28.29 7.51
N ASN A 340 18.20 -28.97 6.65
CA ASN A 340 19.57 -29.37 6.93
C ASN A 340 20.54 -28.17 7.03
N LEU A 341 21.66 -28.41 7.72
CA LEU A 341 22.84 -27.56 7.66
C LEU A 341 23.96 -28.32 6.96
N THR A 342 24.45 -27.80 5.83
CA THR A 342 25.51 -28.43 5.03
C THR A 342 26.81 -27.63 5.19
N PHE A 343 27.91 -28.28 5.54
CA PHE A 343 29.24 -27.67 5.42
C PHE A 343 29.64 -27.68 3.94
N ALA A 344 29.99 -26.51 3.40
CA ALA A 344 30.43 -26.35 2.02
C ALA A 344 31.97 -26.46 1.98
N ASP A 345 32.47 -27.69 1.92
CA ASP A 345 33.88 -28.01 2.13
C ASP A 345 34.75 -27.55 0.95
N ARG A 346 34.33 -27.88 -0.28
CA ARG A 346 35.00 -27.48 -1.52
C ARG A 346 34.95 -25.98 -1.75
N LEU A 347 33.86 -25.32 -1.38
CA LEU A 347 33.75 -23.87 -1.38
C LEU A 347 34.74 -23.24 -0.39
N THR A 348 34.77 -23.74 0.86
CA THR A 348 35.69 -23.29 1.90
C THR A 348 37.15 -23.46 1.46
N GLU A 349 37.50 -24.60 0.85
CA GLU A 349 38.82 -24.86 0.29
C GLU A 349 39.16 -23.89 -0.85
N LYS A 350 38.24 -23.68 -1.80
CA LYS A 350 38.43 -22.76 -2.96
C LYS A 350 38.68 -21.30 -2.52
N ILE A 351 38.10 -20.85 -1.41
CA ILE A 351 38.25 -19.46 -0.94
C ILE A 351 39.41 -19.25 0.04
N GLY A 352 39.87 -20.30 0.73
CA GLY A 352 40.96 -20.23 1.72
C GLY A 352 40.64 -19.41 2.99
N GLY A 353 39.36 -19.15 3.28
CA GLY A 353 38.89 -18.28 4.36
C GLY A 353 38.20 -19.01 5.51
N ALA A 354 37.18 -18.36 6.07
CA ALA A 354 36.28 -18.95 7.07
C ALA A 354 35.49 -20.13 6.49
N LYS A 355 35.07 -21.06 7.37
CA LYS A 355 34.21 -22.19 7.02
C LYS A 355 32.82 -21.71 6.60
N ILE A 356 32.37 -22.09 5.41
CA ILE A 356 31.03 -21.73 4.94
C ILE A 356 30.04 -22.87 5.23
N TRP A 357 28.95 -22.52 5.91
CA TRP A 357 27.82 -23.40 6.20
C TRP A 357 26.56 -22.90 5.49
N LEU A 358 25.79 -23.83 4.94
CA LEU A 358 24.59 -23.56 4.16
C LEU A 358 23.36 -24.03 4.94
N LYS A 359 22.47 -23.10 5.28
CA LYS A 359 21.12 -23.42 5.81
C LYS A 359 20.20 -23.71 4.63
N ARG A 360 19.75 -24.97 4.51
CA ARG A 360 19.16 -25.53 3.30
C ARG A 360 17.63 -25.36 3.20
N GLU A 361 17.13 -24.12 3.20
CA GLU A 361 15.69 -23.85 2.97
C GLU A 361 15.27 -24.10 1.50
N ASP A 362 16.23 -24.25 0.58
CA ASP A 362 16.06 -24.70 -0.80
C ASP A 362 15.47 -26.13 -0.91
N LEU A 363 15.71 -26.96 0.12
CA LEU A 363 15.20 -28.33 0.22
C LEU A 363 13.78 -28.43 0.78
N ASN A 364 13.20 -27.33 1.25
CA ASN A 364 11.81 -27.32 1.71
C ASN A 364 10.85 -27.71 0.58
N HIS A 365 9.67 -28.20 0.95
CA HIS A 365 8.55 -28.32 0.02
C HIS A 365 8.27 -26.98 -0.68
N THR A 366 7.79 -27.05 -1.93
CA THR A 366 7.75 -25.96 -2.93
C THR A 366 9.09 -25.39 -3.39
N GLY A 367 10.17 -25.49 -2.59
CA GLY A 367 11.56 -25.17 -2.97
C GLY A 367 12.14 -23.86 -2.40
N SER A 368 11.56 -23.32 -1.32
CA SER A 368 12.06 -22.12 -0.65
C SER A 368 11.54 -21.98 0.80
N HIS A 369 12.07 -21.01 1.55
CA HIS A 369 11.60 -20.64 2.89
C HIS A 369 10.14 -20.14 2.96
N LYS A 370 9.51 -19.76 1.83
CA LYS A 370 8.17 -19.13 1.80
C LYS A 370 7.06 -20.04 2.35
N ILE A 371 7.21 -21.36 2.20
CA ILE A 371 6.23 -22.35 2.69
C ILE A 371 6.06 -22.32 4.23
N ASN A 372 7.10 -21.93 4.98
CA ASN A 372 7.04 -21.82 6.45
C ASN A 372 5.96 -20.80 6.87
N ASN A 373 6.00 -19.61 6.26
CA ASN A 373 5.02 -18.54 6.44
C ASN A 373 3.63 -18.92 5.92
N ALA A 374 3.57 -19.53 4.73
CA ALA A 374 2.32 -19.92 4.10
C ALA A 374 1.51 -20.88 4.99
N VAL A 375 2.14 -21.89 5.59
CA VAL A 375 1.45 -22.78 6.53
C VAL A 375 0.98 -22.02 7.77
N GLY A 376 1.84 -21.21 8.39
CA GLY A 376 1.50 -20.46 9.62
C GLY A 376 0.31 -19.51 9.44
N GLN A 377 0.31 -18.73 8.35
CA GLN A 377 -0.79 -17.81 8.05
C GLN A 377 -2.08 -18.53 7.64
N ILE A 378 -2.05 -19.68 6.96
CA ILE A 378 -3.27 -20.46 6.70
C ILE A 378 -3.90 -20.97 8.00
N LEU A 379 -3.11 -21.36 9.00
CA LEU A 379 -3.66 -21.75 10.30
C LEU A 379 -4.32 -20.57 11.02
N LEU A 380 -3.78 -19.35 10.91
CA LEU A 380 -4.46 -18.13 11.37
C LEU A 380 -5.75 -17.85 10.58
N ALA A 381 -5.71 -17.92 9.25
CA ALA A 381 -6.87 -17.70 8.39
C ALA A 381 -8.02 -18.66 8.70
N LYS A 382 -7.71 -19.94 8.97
CA LYS A 382 -8.67 -20.95 9.45
C LYS A 382 -9.30 -20.58 10.79
N ARG A 383 -8.50 -20.09 11.76
CA ARG A 383 -8.99 -19.62 13.07
C ARG A 383 -9.93 -18.43 12.94
N LEU A 384 -9.62 -17.51 12.02
CA LEU A 384 -10.46 -16.38 11.64
C LEU A 384 -11.65 -16.76 10.73
N GLY A 385 -11.88 -18.05 10.47
CA GLY A 385 -12.99 -18.54 9.64
C GLY A 385 -12.94 -18.14 8.16
N LYS A 386 -11.82 -17.55 7.69
CA LYS A 386 -11.65 -17.06 6.32
C LYS A 386 -11.51 -18.26 5.37
N LYS A 387 -12.25 -18.24 4.26
CA LYS A 387 -12.30 -19.34 3.27
C LYS A 387 -11.59 -19.03 1.96
N ARG A 388 -11.27 -17.74 1.76
CA ARG A 388 -10.65 -17.18 0.57
C ARG A 388 -9.30 -16.58 0.95
N ILE A 389 -8.27 -16.93 0.20
CA ILE A 389 -6.89 -16.50 0.41
C ILE A 389 -6.45 -15.74 -0.83
N ILE A 390 -5.86 -14.57 -0.62
CA ILE A 390 -5.20 -13.81 -1.66
C ILE A 390 -3.71 -13.64 -1.33
N ALA A 391 -2.85 -13.52 -2.34
CA ALA A 391 -1.44 -13.22 -2.19
C ALA A 391 -0.89 -12.47 -3.41
N GLU A 392 0.18 -11.71 -3.23
CA GLU A 392 1.05 -11.22 -4.31
C GLU A 392 2.07 -12.29 -4.74
N THR A 393 2.75 -12.11 -5.88
CA THR A 393 4.05 -12.74 -6.12
C THR A 393 4.83 -12.02 -7.23
N GLY A 394 6.16 -11.98 -7.10
CA GLY A 394 7.11 -11.55 -8.15
C GLY A 394 7.68 -12.79 -8.83
N ALA A 395 8.81 -13.31 -8.33
CA ALA A 395 9.46 -14.57 -8.76
C ALA A 395 8.62 -15.88 -8.66
N GLY A 396 7.30 -15.81 -8.45
CA GLY A 396 6.37 -16.95 -8.39
C GLY A 396 6.45 -17.85 -7.14
N GLN A 397 7.56 -17.86 -6.39
CA GLN A 397 7.76 -18.76 -5.25
C GLN A 397 6.73 -18.59 -4.13
N HIS A 398 6.36 -17.35 -3.78
CA HIS A 398 5.34 -17.09 -2.75
C HIS A 398 3.94 -17.51 -3.22
N GLY A 399 3.60 -17.19 -4.47
CA GLY A 399 2.35 -17.63 -5.08
C GLY A 399 2.22 -19.16 -5.15
N VAL A 400 3.29 -19.88 -5.51
CA VAL A 400 3.32 -21.35 -5.49
C VAL A 400 3.20 -21.91 -4.08
N ALA A 401 3.87 -21.32 -3.09
CA ALA A 401 3.74 -21.72 -1.68
C ALA A 401 2.29 -21.55 -1.19
N THR A 402 1.68 -20.39 -1.48
CA THR A 402 0.29 -20.08 -1.13
C THR A 402 -0.71 -21.01 -1.83
N ALA A 403 -0.58 -21.22 -3.15
CA ALA A 403 -1.41 -22.17 -3.90
C ALA A 403 -1.29 -23.60 -3.35
N THR A 404 -0.08 -24.02 -2.96
CA THR A 404 0.20 -25.34 -2.39
C THR A 404 -0.53 -25.56 -1.06
N VAL A 405 -0.46 -24.59 -0.13
CA VAL A 405 -1.17 -24.71 1.15
C VAL A 405 -2.68 -24.58 0.96
N CYS A 406 -3.17 -23.68 0.11
CA CYS A 406 -4.61 -23.55 -0.13
C CYS A 406 -5.22 -24.84 -0.70
N ALA A 407 -4.53 -25.48 -1.66
CA ALA A 407 -4.92 -26.79 -2.18
C ALA A 407 -4.99 -27.87 -1.08
N LYS A 408 -3.98 -27.89 -0.20
CA LYS A 408 -3.94 -28.83 0.95
C LYS A 408 -5.06 -28.61 1.96
N PHE A 409 -5.44 -27.37 2.22
CA PHE A 409 -6.44 -27.00 3.23
C PHE A 409 -7.86 -26.80 2.66
N GLY A 410 -8.06 -26.93 1.34
CA GLY A 410 -9.37 -26.80 0.69
C GLY A 410 -9.89 -25.36 0.64
N LEU A 411 -9.00 -24.39 0.46
CA LEU A 411 -9.30 -22.95 0.46
C LEU A 411 -9.24 -22.36 -0.95
N GLU A 412 -10.07 -21.37 -1.24
CA GLU A 412 -9.98 -20.61 -2.50
C GLU A 412 -8.67 -19.81 -2.51
N CYS A 413 -7.92 -19.85 -3.62
CA CYS A 413 -6.64 -19.16 -3.76
C CYS A 413 -6.61 -18.30 -5.01
N ILE A 414 -6.30 -17.01 -4.83
CA ILE A 414 -6.10 -16.04 -5.91
C ILE A 414 -4.74 -15.39 -5.72
N VAL A 415 -3.88 -15.45 -6.74
CA VAL A 415 -2.54 -14.86 -6.71
C VAL A 415 -2.44 -13.74 -7.73
N TYR A 416 -2.06 -12.55 -7.26
CA TYR A 416 -1.78 -11.38 -8.06
C TYR A 416 -0.30 -11.39 -8.49
N MET A 417 -0.03 -11.13 -9.76
CA MET A 417 1.32 -11.19 -10.32
C MET A 417 1.45 -10.19 -11.47
N GLY A 418 2.54 -9.42 -11.48
CA GLY A 418 2.83 -8.44 -12.53
C GLY A 418 2.94 -9.09 -13.92
N ALA A 419 2.53 -8.40 -14.98
CA ALA A 419 2.51 -8.97 -16.34
C ALA A 419 3.92 -9.36 -16.83
N ASP A 420 4.94 -8.58 -16.49
CA ASP A 420 6.32 -8.87 -16.86
C ASP A 420 6.85 -10.08 -16.08
N ASP A 421 6.51 -10.19 -14.79
CA ASP A 421 6.82 -11.35 -13.96
C ASP A 421 6.10 -12.62 -14.45
N VAL A 422 4.83 -12.52 -14.87
CA VAL A 422 4.05 -13.64 -15.46
C VAL A 422 4.76 -14.22 -16.69
N GLN A 423 5.36 -13.37 -17.53
CA GLN A 423 6.15 -13.80 -18.68
C GLN A 423 7.49 -14.40 -18.25
N ARG A 424 8.25 -13.70 -17.39
CA ARG A 424 9.58 -14.14 -16.90
C ARG A 424 9.54 -15.44 -16.08
N GLN A 425 8.40 -15.78 -15.49
CA GLN A 425 8.24 -16.89 -14.54
C GLN A 425 7.04 -17.80 -14.90
N ALA A 426 6.80 -18.00 -16.20
CA ALA A 426 5.68 -18.78 -16.73
C ALA A 426 5.54 -20.20 -16.12
N LEU A 427 6.65 -20.86 -15.79
CA LEU A 427 6.64 -22.16 -15.11
C LEU A 427 6.02 -22.09 -13.70
N ASN A 428 6.26 -21.03 -12.94
CA ASN A 428 5.62 -20.84 -11.63
C ASN A 428 4.14 -20.45 -11.77
N VAL A 429 3.77 -19.70 -12.81
CA VAL A 429 2.36 -19.45 -13.17
C VAL A 429 1.62 -20.75 -13.47
N PHE A 430 2.23 -21.64 -14.25
CA PHE A 430 1.70 -22.97 -14.53
C PHE A 430 1.56 -23.81 -13.24
N ARG A 431 2.61 -23.83 -12.39
CA ARG A 431 2.58 -24.52 -11.08
C ARG A 431 1.43 -24.03 -10.19
N MET A 432 1.15 -22.73 -10.13
CA MET A 432 0.01 -22.19 -9.39
C MET A 432 -1.34 -22.66 -9.94
N ARG A 433 -1.50 -22.68 -11.27
CA ARG A 433 -2.74 -23.09 -11.93
C ARG A 433 -3.05 -24.58 -11.77
N ILE A 434 -2.05 -25.46 -11.84
CA ILE A 434 -2.26 -26.91 -11.60
C ILE A 434 -2.59 -27.23 -10.13
N LEU A 435 -2.23 -26.34 -9.19
CA LEU A 435 -2.64 -26.39 -7.79
C LEU A 435 -4.05 -25.80 -7.55
N GLY A 436 -4.76 -25.40 -8.61
CA GLY A 436 -6.12 -24.85 -8.52
C GLY A 436 -6.19 -23.36 -8.18
N ALA A 437 -5.07 -22.64 -8.08
CA ALA A 437 -5.08 -21.21 -7.81
C ALA A 437 -5.37 -20.39 -9.09
N LYS A 438 -6.21 -19.35 -8.95
CA LYS A 438 -6.44 -18.37 -10.00
C LYS A 438 -5.30 -17.34 -9.99
N VAL A 439 -4.55 -17.25 -11.09
CA VAL A 439 -3.50 -16.22 -11.25
C VAL A 439 -4.09 -15.01 -11.99
N VAL A 440 -4.04 -13.84 -11.35
CA VAL A 440 -4.50 -12.55 -11.88
C VAL A 440 -3.30 -11.74 -12.35
N THR A 441 -3.24 -11.46 -13.65
CA THR A 441 -2.17 -10.69 -14.29
C THR A 441 -2.41 -9.18 -14.13
N VAL A 442 -1.49 -8.49 -13.48
CA VAL A 442 -1.55 -7.04 -13.24
C VAL A 442 -0.80 -6.30 -14.36
N ASN A 443 -1.52 -5.43 -15.08
CA ASN A 443 -1.00 -4.71 -16.26
C ASN A 443 -0.77 -3.21 -16.02
N SER A 444 -1.19 -2.71 -14.85
CA SER A 444 -0.98 -1.34 -14.37
C SER A 444 0.46 -1.12 -13.87
N GLY A 445 0.87 0.14 -13.85
CA GLY A 445 2.16 0.58 -13.31
C GLY A 445 3.37 -0.07 -13.99
N ALA A 446 4.35 -0.48 -13.18
CA ALA A 446 5.61 -1.09 -13.64
C ALA A 446 5.44 -2.56 -14.05
N ARG A 447 4.28 -3.18 -13.75
CA ARG A 447 3.92 -4.57 -14.05
C ARG A 447 4.80 -5.60 -13.34
N THR A 448 5.24 -5.26 -12.12
CA THR A 448 6.08 -6.10 -11.26
C THR A 448 5.41 -6.39 -9.92
N LEU A 449 6.16 -6.94 -8.96
CA LEU A 449 5.73 -7.23 -7.59
C LEU A 449 5.02 -6.06 -6.89
N LYS A 450 5.44 -4.80 -7.09
CA LYS A 450 4.79 -3.64 -6.47
C LYS A 450 3.31 -3.56 -6.86
N ASP A 451 3.02 -3.60 -8.15
CA ASP A 451 1.66 -3.49 -8.67
C ASP A 451 0.80 -4.70 -8.25
N ALA A 452 1.42 -5.88 -8.12
CA ALA A 452 0.77 -7.08 -7.58
C ALA A 452 0.36 -6.93 -6.11
N ILE A 453 1.17 -6.30 -5.26
CA ILE A 453 0.82 -5.98 -3.87
C ILE A 453 -0.38 -5.02 -3.85
N ASN A 454 -0.34 -3.98 -4.68
CA ASN A 454 -1.38 -2.96 -4.73
C ASN A 454 -2.74 -3.54 -5.09
N GLU A 455 -2.81 -4.37 -6.13
CA GLU A 455 -4.07 -5.00 -6.54
C GLU A 455 -4.55 -6.07 -5.54
N ALA A 456 -3.63 -6.79 -4.87
CA ALA A 456 -3.99 -7.67 -3.76
C ALA A 456 -4.58 -6.88 -2.57
N MET A 457 -4.03 -5.73 -2.21
CA MET A 457 -4.59 -4.87 -1.16
C MET A 457 -5.97 -4.30 -1.54
N ARG A 458 -6.19 -3.91 -2.82
CA ARG A 458 -7.51 -3.44 -3.28
C ARG A 458 -8.57 -4.54 -3.25
N ASP A 459 -8.22 -5.77 -3.62
CA ASP A 459 -9.07 -6.95 -3.42
C ASP A 459 -9.39 -7.12 -1.92
N TRP A 460 -8.37 -7.04 -1.06
CA TRP A 460 -8.56 -7.21 0.38
C TRP A 460 -9.52 -6.19 0.97
N VAL A 461 -9.36 -4.90 0.66
CA VAL A 461 -10.28 -3.82 1.08
C VAL A 461 -11.72 -4.14 0.68
N THR A 462 -11.92 -4.73 -0.51
CA THR A 462 -13.24 -5.07 -1.06
C THR A 462 -13.85 -6.31 -0.38
N ASN A 463 -13.03 -7.31 -0.04
CA ASN A 463 -13.46 -8.63 0.42
C ASN A 463 -13.04 -8.96 1.87
N VAL A 464 -12.78 -7.94 2.68
CA VAL A 464 -12.12 -8.00 4.00
C VAL A 464 -12.77 -8.95 5.01
N THR A 465 -14.09 -9.14 4.92
CA THR A 465 -14.86 -10.00 5.83
C THR A 465 -14.60 -11.49 5.59
N THR A 466 -14.44 -11.90 4.32
CA THR A 466 -14.33 -13.31 3.90
C THR A 466 -12.90 -13.75 3.57
N THR A 467 -12.00 -12.79 3.37
CA THR A 467 -10.67 -13.00 2.78
C THR A 467 -9.54 -12.74 3.77
N HIS A 468 -8.56 -13.66 3.80
CA HIS A 468 -7.26 -13.41 4.41
C HIS A 468 -6.23 -13.01 3.35
N TYR A 469 -5.50 -11.92 3.56
CA TYR A 469 -4.35 -11.56 2.71
C TYR A 469 -3.07 -12.21 3.27
N LEU A 470 -2.50 -13.14 2.50
CA LEU A 470 -1.31 -13.89 2.87
C LEU A 470 -0.05 -13.19 2.32
N VAL A 471 0.46 -12.21 3.07
CA VAL A 471 1.68 -11.45 2.73
C VAL A 471 2.93 -12.36 2.73
N GLY A 472 3.78 -12.26 1.70
CA GLY A 472 4.90 -13.17 1.45
C GLY A 472 6.27 -12.80 2.02
N SER A 473 6.39 -11.60 2.60
CA SER A 473 7.64 -11.09 3.18
C SER A 473 7.32 -10.35 4.48
N ALA A 474 8.33 -10.02 5.30
CA ALA A 474 8.15 -9.33 6.58
C ALA A 474 7.80 -7.82 6.41
N ILE A 475 7.03 -7.50 5.38
CA ILE A 475 6.68 -6.16 4.88
C ILE A 475 5.25 -5.80 5.26
N GLY A 476 4.82 -4.59 4.90
CA GLY A 476 3.45 -4.13 5.06
C GLY A 476 3.12 -3.66 6.48
N PRO A 477 1.84 -3.39 6.75
CA PRO A 477 1.40 -2.84 8.02
C PRO A 477 1.47 -3.86 9.16
N HIS A 478 1.63 -3.38 10.39
CA HIS A 478 1.39 -4.17 11.59
C HIS A 478 0.03 -4.87 11.52
N PRO A 479 -0.10 -6.19 11.79
CA PRO A 479 0.89 -7.08 12.41
C PRO A 479 1.76 -7.92 11.45
N PHE A 480 1.68 -7.74 10.12
CA PHE A 480 2.32 -8.65 9.16
C PHE A 480 3.84 -8.84 9.34
N PRO A 481 4.67 -7.80 9.56
CA PRO A 481 6.10 -7.97 9.78
C PRO A 481 6.42 -8.96 10.91
N THR A 482 5.76 -8.81 12.06
CA THR A 482 5.92 -9.67 13.25
C THR A 482 5.43 -11.09 12.98
N ILE A 483 4.28 -11.25 12.31
CA ILE A 483 3.72 -12.56 11.96
C ILE A 483 4.67 -13.34 11.03
N VAL A 484 5.12 -12.70 9.95
CA VAL A 484 5.98 -13.34 8.95
C VAL A 484 7.35 -13.65 9.54
N ARG A 485 7.93 -12.75 10.36
CA ARG A 485 9.16 -13.01 11.11
C ARG A 485 9.03 -14.25 11.96
N ASP A 486 8.03 -14.32 12.84
CA ASP A 486 7.88 -15.43 13.80
C ASP A 486 7.56 -16.78 13.12
N PHE A 487 6.98 -16.79 11.91
CA PHE A 487 6.81 -18.02 11.13
C PHE A 487 8.01 -18.39 10.24
N GLN A 488 8.83 -17.42 9.81
CA GLN A 488 10.02 -17.68 8.98
C GLN A 488 11.32 -17.84 9.78
N SER A 489 11.33 -17.46 11.07
CA SER A 489 12.51 -17.08 11.86
C SER A 489 13.76 -17.97 11.74
N VAL A 490 14.55 -17.74 10.68
CA VAL A 490 16.00 -17.98 10.54
C VAL A 490 16.58 -16.99 9.47
N ILE A 491 16.79 -15.71 9.83
CA ILE A 491 17.64 -14.68 9.13
C ILE A 491 17.03 -13.93 7.89
N ASP A 492 17.38 -12.64 7.70
CA ASP A 492 16.71 -11.56 6.89
C ASP A 492 17.68 -10.36 6.48
N ASN A 493 17.35 -9.31 5.67
CA ASN A 493 17.02 -7.89 6.04
C ASN A 493 17.30 -6.76 4.90
N THR A 494 16.69 -5.51 4.82
CA THR A 494 17.18 -4.07 4.41
C THR A 494 16.15 -3.00 3.78
N THR A 495 15.78 -1.80 4.35
CA THR A 495 14.72 -0.81 3.81
C THR A 495 15.18 0.54 3.18
N GLY A 496 14.34 1.17 2.32
CA GLY A 496 14.41 2.58 1.86
C GLY A 496 13.09 3.18 1.30
N GLN A 497 13.12 4.41 0.77
CA GLN A 497 11.99 5.07 0.07
C GLN A 497 11.73 4.43 -1.31
N ILE A 498 10.45 4.31 -1.69
CA ILE A 498 10.04 3.66 -2.95
C ILE A 498 10.41 4.51 -4.17
N LYS A 499 11.54 4.17 -4.79
CA LYS A 499 11.88 4.47 -6.18
C LYS A 499 11.67 3.19 -7.00
N GLU A 500 11.59 3.28 -8.32
CA GLU A 500 11.64 2.07 -9.15
C GLU A 500 13.00 1.38 -8.99
N THR A 501 12.98 0.06 -8.83
CA THR A 501 14.15 -0.81 -8.74
C THR A 501 14.33 -1.63 -10.01
N HIS A 502 15.50 -2.25 -10.13
CA HIS A 502 15.77 -3.30 -11.11
C HIS A 502 16.77 -4.27 -10.50
N SER A 503 16.52 -5.58 -10.63
CA SER A 503 17.46 -6.64 -10.30
C SER A 503 17.25 -7.82 -11.25
N ILE A 504 18.32 -8.57 -11.56
CA ILE A 504 18.21 -9.87 -12.24
C ILE A 504 17.35 -10.88 -11.43
N SER A 505 17.20 -10.65 -10.12
CA SER A 505 16.39 -11.48 -9.23
C SER A 505 15.05 -10.84 -8.91
N ALA A 506 13.97 -11.34 -9.54
CA ALA A 506 12.60 -10.88 -9.31
C ALA A 506 12.06 -11.08 -7.87
N GLY A 507 12.80 -11.79 -7.00
CA GLY A 507 12.50 -11.88 -5.57
C GLY A 507 13.14 -10.77 -4.72
N LEU A 508 14.12 -10.05 -5.28
CA LEU A 508 14.78 -8.88 -4.66
C LEU A 508 14.46 -7.56 -5.38
N ASP A 509 13.75 -7.60 -6.52
CA ASP A 509 13.23 -6.41 -7.20
C ASP A 509 12.02 -5.83 -6.46
N TYR A 510 12.28 -5.32 -5.26
CA TYR A 510 11.32 -4.68 -4.38
C TYR A 510 11.93 -3.42 -3.75
N PRO A 511 11.27 -2.26 -3.84
CA PRO A 511 11.87 -0.98 -3.47
C PRO A 511 11.74 -0.61 -1.98
N GLY A 512 11.23 -1.52 -1.15
CA GLY A 512 11.06 -1.36 0.29
C GLY A 512 11.52 -2.59 1.06
N VAL A 513 11.10 -2.75 2.32
CA VAL A 513 11.35 -3.94 3.15
C VAL A 513 10.57 -3.88 4.48
N GLY A 514 10.62 -4.97 5.26
CA GLY A 514 10.21 -4.98 6.67
C GLY A 514 10.89 -3.98 7.62
N PRO A 515 10.14 -3.39 8.57
CA PRO A 515 10.62 -2.32 9.45
C PRO A 515 11.73 -2.74 10.44
N GLU A 516 11.71 -3.98 10.92
CA GLU A 516 12.74 -4.53 11.82
C GLU A 516 14.14 -4.43 11.21
N HIS A 517 14.22 -4.51 9.88
CA HIS A 517 15.47 -4.48 9.14
C HIS A 517 16.13 -3.09 9.14
N ALA A 518 15.36 -2.00 9.04
CA ALA A 518 15.90 -0.65 9.23
C ALA A 518 16.31 -0.42 10.69
N TRP A 519 15.55 -0.95 11.66
CA TRP A 519 15.92 -0.85 13.06
C TRP A 519 17.24 -1.57 13.38
N LEU A 520 17.46 -2.77 12.82
CA LEU A 520 18.71 -3.50 12.97
C LEU A 520 19.91 -2.82 12.28
N LYS A 521 19.67 -2.05 11.21
CA LYS A 521 20.67 -1.15 10.60
C LYS A 521 21.04 -0.01 11.53
N ASP A 522 20.05 0.74 11.97
CA ASP A 522 20.27 2.03 12.64
C ASP A 522 20.70 1.83 14.11
N SER A 523 20.36 0.70 14.73
CA SER A 523 20.96 0.23 15.99
C SER A 523 22.40 -0.31 15.85
N GLY A 524 22.93 -0.43 14.63
CA GLY A 524 24.23 -1.02 14.34
C GLY A 524 24.34 -2.53 14.57
N ARG A 525 23.21 -3.21 14.83
CA ARG A 525 23.16 -4.65 15.12
C ARG A 525 23.36 -5.53 13.88
N ALA A 526 23.04 -5.01 12.69
CA ALA A 526 23.24 -5.64 11.40
C ALA A 526 23.93 -4.68 10.42
N LYS A 527 24.68 -5.25 9.47
CA LYS A 527 25.32 -4.53 8.36
C LYS A 527 24.68 -4.96 7.04
N TYR A 528 24.67 -4.03 6.10
CA TYR A 528 24.00 -4.19 4.81
C TYR A 528 24.96 -3.88 3.68
N VAL A 529 24.95 -4.74 2.67
CA VAL A 529 25.81 -4.65 1.50
C VAL A 529 24.96 -4.85 0.24
N SER A 530 25.28 -4.09 -0.80
CA SER A 530 24.72 -4.29 -2.13
C SER A 530 25.56 -5.32 -2.88
N VAL A 531 24.90 -6.18 -3.66
CA VAL A 531 25.52 -7.11 -4.59
C VAL A 531 24.87 -6.89 -5.95
N ASP A 532 25.66 -6.66 -6.99
CA ASP A 532 25.16 -6.41 -8.35
C ASP A 532 24.85 -7.72 -9.12
N ASP A 533 24.22 -7.60 -10.29
CA ASP A 533 23.80 -8.76 -11.10
C ASP A 533 24.98 -9.65 -11.54
N ALA A 534 26.17 -9.07 -11.79
CA ALA A 534 27.36 -9.83 -12.17
C ALA A 534 27.98 -10.56 -10.97
N GLN A 535 28.04 -9.89 -9.81
CA GLN A 535 28.45 -10.49 -8.54
C GLN A 535 27.49 -11.61 -8.09
N CYS A 536 26.18 -11.42 -8.30
CA CYS A 536 25.17 -12.45 -8.11
C CYS A 536 25.45 -13.70 -8.96
N LEU A 537 25.77 -13.53 -10.25
CA LEU A 537 26.15 -14.67 -11.11
C LEU A 537 27.47 -15.32 -10.68
N ILE A 538 28.44 -14.58 -10.14
CA ILE A 538 29.64 -15.18 -9.52
C ILE A 538 29.25 -16.06 -8.33
N GLY A 539 28.35 -15.59 -7.46
CA GLY A 539 27.79 -16.39 -6.35
C GLY A 539 27.12 -17.66 -6.86
N PHE A 540 26.17 -17.52 -7.80
CA PHE A 540 25.42 -18.63 -8.42
C PHE A 540 26.37 -19.69 -8.98
N ARG A 541 27.29 -19.27 -9.88
CA ARG A 541 28.29 -20.13 -10.50
C ARG A 541 29.11 -20.87 -9.46
N THR A 542 29.58 -20.14 -8.44
CA THR A 542 30.50 -20.68 -7.45
C THR A 542 29.86 -21.84 -6.69
N LEU A 543 28.59 -21.74 -6.27
CA LEU A 543 27.91 -22.85 -5.58
C LEU A 543 27.68 -24.06 -6.51
N CYS A 544 27.31 -23.81 -7.77
CA CYS A 544 27.13 -24.86 -8.77
C CYS A 544 28.43 -25.65 -9.00
N GLU A 545 29.56 -24.97 -9.19
CA GLU A 545 30.86 -25.59 -9.49
C GLU A 545 31.57 -26.22 -8.27
N THR A 546 31.32 -25.73 -7.06
CA THR A 546 31.97 -26.24 -5.84
C THR A 546 31.15 -27.33 -5.15
N GLU A 547 29.86 -27.08 -4.93
CA GLU A 547 28.98 -27.91 -4.10
C GLU A 547 27.93 -28.71 -4.90
N GLY A 548 27.80 -28.47 -6.21
CA GLY A 548 26.77 -29.12 -7.04
C GLY A 548 25.34 -28.70 -6.69
N ILE A 549 25.17 -27.57 -6.00
CA ILE A 549 23.87 -27.01 -5.61
C ILE A 549 23.56 -25.84 -6.55
N ILE A 550 22.36 -25.81 -7.14
CA ILE A 550 21.86 -24.70 -7.96
C ILE A 550 21.03 -23.76 -7.07
N PRO A 551 21.58 -22.64 -6.57
CA PRO A 551 20.86 -21.71 -5.70
C PRO A 551 19.88 -20.84 -6.50
N ALA A 552 18.82 -20.37 -5.85
CA ALA A 552 18.02 -19.28 -6.41
C ALA A 552 18.87 -17.99 -6.49
N LEU A 553 18.65 -17.14 -7.49
CA LEU A 553 19.41 -15.89 -7.67
C LEU A 553 19.33 -14.98 -6.42
N GLU A 554 18.23 -15.00 -5.69
CA GLU A 554 18.06 -14.32 -4.38
C GLU A 554 19.13 -14.79 -3.38
N SER A 555 19.38 -16.10 -3.32
CA SER A 555 20.38 -16.73 -2.44
C SER A 555 21.81 -16.49 -2.92
N SER A 556 22.01 -16.35 -4.24
CA SER A 556 23.32 -16.09 -4.85
C SER A 556 23.90 -14.72 -4.47
N HIS A 557 23.05 -13.71 -4.27
CA HIS A 557 23.48 -12.41 -3.72
C HIS A 557 24.09 -12.60 -2.32
N ALA A 558 23.38 -13.29 -1.42
CA ALA A 558 23.85 -13.57 -0.06
C ALA A 558 25.13 -14.42 -0.07
N LEU A 559 25.25 -15.36 -1.01
CA LEU A 559 26.44 -16.20 -1.14
C LEU A 559 27.68 -15.42 -1.59
N TYR A 560 27.56 -14.50 -2.55
CA TYR A 560 28.68 -13.64 -2.95
C TYR A 560 29.19 -12.81 -1.77
N ALA A 561 28.28 -12.13 -1.04
CA ALA A 561 28.63 -11.37 0.16
C ALA A 561 29.26 -12.24 1.25
N ALA A 562 28.78 -13.48 1.43
CA ALA A 562 29.33 -14.44 2.38
C ALA A 562 30.73 -14.93 1.99
N ILE A 563 31.03 -15.09 0.69
CA ILE A 563 32.37 -15.45 0.21
C ILE A 563 33.37 -14.33 0.53
N GLU A 564 33.03 -13.06 0.27
CA GLU A 564 33.90 -11.94 0.64
C GLU A 564 34.06 -11.82 2.17
N THR A 565 32.96 -11.93 2.92
CA THR A 565 33.00 -11.95 4.40
C THR A 565 33.87 -13.08 4.94
N ALA A 566 33.83 -14.27 4.33
CA ALA A 566 34.64 -15.41 4.74
C ALA A 566 36.13 -15.22 4.45
N LYS A 567 36.50 -14.52 3.36
CA LYS A 567 37.89 -14.11 3.10
C LYS A 567 38.37 -13.09 4.14
N GLU A 568 37.55 -12.07 4.45
CA GLU A 568 37.89 -11.04 5.45
C GLU A 568 38.08 -11.60 6.87
N LEU A 569 37.22 -12.54 7.27
CA LEU A 569 37.29 -13.18 8.59
C LEU A 569 38.47 -14.15 8.75
N GLY A 570 38.93 -14.73 7.64
CA GLY A 570 40.03 -15.69 7.60
C GLY A 570 39.74 -17.07 8.24
N PRO A 571 40.73 -17.98 8.20
CA PRO A 571 40.58 -19.34 8.71
C PRO A 571 40.24 -19.43 10.20
N GLY A 572 39.54 -20.48 10.59
CA GLY A 572 39.15 -20.73 11.99
C GLY A 572 37.93 -19.92 12.47
N LYS A 573 37.25 -19.23 11.55
CA LYS A 573 35.90 -18.67 11.73
C LYS A 573 34.88 -19.50 10.96
N ASP A 574 33.60 -19.27 11.25
CA ASP A 574 32.46 -19.89 10.57
C ASP A 574 31.50 -18.80 10.06
N VAL A 575 31.00 -18.96 8.84
CA VAL A 575 30.02 -18.11 8.17
C VAL A 575 28.81 -18.95 7.81
N LEU A 576 27.62 -18.52 8.23
CA LEU A 576 26.35 -19.18 7.91
C LEU A 576 25.61 -18.41 6.82
N VAL A 577 25.25 -19.10 5.74
CA VAL A 577 24.50 -18.55 4.59
C VAL A 577 23.13 -19.20 4.53
N ASN A 578 22.07 -18.39 4.43
CA ASN A 578 20.72 -18.90 4.18
C ASN A 578 20.54 -19.15 2.68
N VAL A 579 20.52 -20.43 2.26
CA VAL A 579 20.16 -20.82 0.90
C VAL A 579 18.63 -20.82 0.82
N SER A 580 18.09 -19.61 0.68
CA SER A 580 16.68 -19.27 0.86
C SER A 580 15.70 -19.95 -0.12
N GLY A 581 16.22 -20.49 -1.24
CA GLY A 581 15.48 -21.21 -2.26
C GLY A 581 16.39 -21.83 -3.33
N ARG A 582 15.84 -22.77 -4.12
CA ARG A 582 16.54 -23.45 -5.23
C ARG A 582 16.34 -22.75 -6.58
N GLY A 583 17.35 -22.87 -7.45
CA GLY A 583 17.48 -22.11 -8.70
C GLY A 583 16.78 -22.69 -9.92
N ASP A 584 15.95 -23.73 -9.80
CA ASP A 584 15.19 -24.31 -10.93
C ASP A 584 14.46 -23.23 -11.75
N LYS A 585 13.92 -22.21 -11.05
CA LYS A 585 13.16 -21.09 -11.64
C LYS A 585 14.01 -20.04 -12.36
N ASP A 586 15.32 -20.08 -12.15
CA ASP A 586 16.26 -19.05 -12.59
C ASP A 586 17.16 -19.52 -13.75
N VAL A 587 17.17 -20.83 -14.07
CA VAL A 587 18.05 -21.41 -15.11
C VAL A 587 17.87 -20.70 -16.46
N GLU A 588 16.64 -20.39 -16.85
CA GLU A 588 16.35 -19.68 -18.11
C GLU A 588 16.80 -18.21 -18.05
N THR A 589 16.63 -17.54 -16.90
CA THR A 589 17.12 -16.17 -16.68
C THR A 589 18.64 -16.11 -16.74
N VAL A 590 19.33 -17.06 -16.12
CA VAL A 590 20.79 -17.19 -16.18
C VAL A 590 21.24 -17.45 -17.62
N ALA A 591 20.60 -18.37 -18.34
CA ALA A 591 20.91 -18.64 -19.75
C ALA A 591 20.73 -17.39 -20.64
N LYS A 592 19.72 -16.55 -20.38
CA LYS A 592 19.50 -15.28 -21.10
C LYS A 592 20.50 -14.18 -20.73
N ALA A 593 20.99 -14.15 -19.48
CA ALA A 593 21.95 -13.15 -19.01
C ALA A 593 23.42 -13.48 -19.32
N LEU A 594 23.76 -14.77 -19.44
CA LEU A 594 25.12 -15.24 -19.68
C LEU A 594 25.81 -14.64 -20.92
N PRO A 595 25.16 -14.44 -22.09
CA PRO A 595 25.80 -13.81 -23.24
C PRO A 595 26.30 -12.37 -23.00
N GLU A 596 25.70 -11.64 -22.05
CA GLU A 596 26.11 -10.27 -21.72
C GLU A 596 27.00 -10.20 -20.47
N LEU A 597 26.64 -10.92 -19.41
CA LEU A 597 27.34 -10.86 -18.12
C LEU A 597 28.48 -11.88 -18.00
N GLY A 598 28.38 -13.03 -18.67
CA GLY A 598 29.37 -14.10 -18.65
C GLY A 598 30.80 -13.64 -18.99
N PRO A 599 31.02 -12.91 -20.10
CA PRO A 599 32.34 -12.36 -20.43
C PRO A 599 32.90 -11.41 -19.37
N LYS A 600 32.04 -10.66 -18.65
CA LYS A 600 32.45 -9.72 -17.59
C LYS A 600 32.98 -10.44 -16.34
N ILE A 601 32.60 -11.72 -16.14
CA ILE A 601 32.93 -12.53 -14.96
C ILE A 601 33.72 -13.81 -15.32
N GLY A 602 34.21 -13.92 -16.56
CA GLY A 602 34.95 -15.09 -17.04
C GLY A 602 34.15 -16.39 -17.01
N TRP A 603 32.83 -16.33 -17.21
CA TRP A 603 31.93 -17.48 -17.22
C TRP A 603 31.28 -17.64 -18.61
N GLU A 604 31.92 -18.42 -19.47
CA GLU A 604 31.42 -18.77 -20.78
C GLU A 604 30.86 -20.20 -20.75
N LEU A 605 29.65 -20.37 -21.28
CA LEU A 605 28.99 -21.66 -21.45
C LEU A 605 28.45 -21.74 -22.88
N GLU A 606 28.69 -22.86 -23.55
CA GLU A 606 28.04 -23.15 -24.84
C GLU A 606 26.55 -23.42 -24.61
N LEU A 607 25.72 -22.43 -24.88
CA LEU A 607 24.27 -22.58 -24.86
C LEU A 607 23.80 -23.16 -26.21
N PRO A 608 23.04 -24.27 -26.23
CA PRO A 608 22.44 -24.76 -27.47
C PRO A 608 21.49 -23.70 -28.04
N GLN A 609 21.34 -23.64 -29.37
CA GLN A 609 20.33 -22.80 -30.00
C GLN A 609 18.92 -23.35 -29.70
N ILE A 610 18.34 -22.92 -28.58
CA ILE A 610 16.94 -23.15 -28.25
C ILE A 610 16.13 -22.23 -29.17
N SER A 611 15.42 -22.82 -30.13
CA SER A 611 14.48 -22.08 -30.98
C SER A 611 13.28 -21.60 -30.14
N ASN A 612 12.83 -20.37 -30.38
CA ASN A 612 11.78 -19.69 -29.62
C ASN A 612 10.34 -20.24 -29.84
N ASN A 613 10.18 -21.55 -29.98
CA ASN A 613 8.92 -22.24 -30.30
C ASN A 613 8.49 -23.21 -29.19
N PHE A 614 8.24 -22.68 -27.98
CA PHE A 614 7.56 -23.38 -26.87
C PHE A 614 6.53 -22.47 -26.21
#